data_AF-A0A084IKP1-F1
#
_entry.id   AF-A0A084IKP1-F1
#
_cell.length_a   1.000
_cell.length_b   1.000
_cell.length_c   1.000
_cell.angle_alpha   90.00
_cell.angle_beta   90.00
_cell.angle_gamma   90.00
#
_symmetry.space_group_name_H-M   'P 1'
#
loop_
_entity.id
_entity.type
_entity.pdbx_description
1 polymer ?
#
loop_
_entity_poly.entity_id
_entity_poly.type
_entity_poly.pdbx_seq_one_letter_code
_entity_poly.pdbx_strand_id
1 'polypeptide(L)'
;MHHVTPKNRAATGFRARWRSAVTAAVAFWLLLCGTGCAAPPTVEPVRALARVAHDPAAFTEGLLISQGMLYESTGNYGHSDIRRVDLASGRVLARHALADRYFGEGLALFGGRLYQLTWKSGTGFIYDADTLRPVGRFHYAGEGWGLTRCGAQLVMSNGSATLQFVDPADFTVQRRLRVTENGSPVTHLNELETIDGLIWANVWLTDDIVRIDPADGHVVDRLDVSALADSMPASADVLNGIAYDARRDRVYITGKYWPTLFRIAPPPAPSGLQKASADARCQSR
;
A
#
# COMPACT_ATOMS: atom_id res chain seq x y z
N MET A 1 -70.77 -40.33 45.57
CA MET A 1 -69.93 -40.10 46.77
C MET A 1 -68.85 -39.13 46.35
N HIS A 2 -68.72 -37.91 46.83
CA HIS A 2 -69.41 -37.07 47.81
C HIS A 2 -69.21 -35.62 47.28
N HIS A 3 -70.28 -34.82 47.13
CA HIS A 3 -70.58 -33.64 47.99
C HIS A 3 -69.57 -32.47 47.80
N VAL A 4 -69.90 -31.19 47.59
CA VAL A 4 -71.05 -30.33 47.94
C VAL A 4 -71.05 -29.12 46.99
N THR A 5 -72.23 -28.52 46.81
CA THR A 5 -72.55 -27.24 46.18
C THR A 5 -72.11 -26.02 47.04
N PRO A 6 -72.77 -24.84 46.99
CA PRO A 6 -72.50 -23.66 46.17
C PRO A 6 -72.17 -22.41 47.02
N LYS A 7 -71.98 -21.23 46.41
CA LYS A 7 -72.65 -19.93 46.75
C LYS A 7 -71.91 -18.76 46.08
N ASN A 8 -72.58 -17.96 45.24
CA ASN A 8 -73.49 -16.85 45.59
C ASN A 8 -72.75 -15.57 46.05
N ARG A 9 -72.68 -14.57 45.17
CA ARG A 9 -73.36 -13.25 45.28
C ARG A 9 -72.55 -12.13 44.64
N ALA A 10 -73.21 -11.48 43.69
CA ALA A 10 -72.92 -10.11 43.30
C ALA A 10 -73.19 -9.16 44.48
N ALA A 11 -72.35 -8.13 44.62
CA ALA A 11 -72.69 -6.88 45.27
C ALA A 11 -72.00 -5.74 44.52
N THR A 12 -72.83 -4.92 43.91
CA THR A 12 -72.55 -3.63 43.28
C THR A 12 -72.39 -2.53 44.34
N GLY A 13 -71.56 -1.53 44.07
CA GLY A 13 -71.55 -0.25 44.79
C GLY A 13 -70.19 0.45 44.76
N PHE A 14 -69.91 1.33 43.79
CA PHE A 14 -70.16 2.78 43.76
C PHE A 14 -68.97 3.65 44.23
N ARG A 15 -68.40 4.36 43.24
CA ARG A 15 -67.74 5.68 43.26
C ARG A 15 -66.48 5.91 44.11
N ALA A 16 -65.39 6.28 43.44
CA ALA A 16 -64.83 7.64 43.54
C ALA A 16 -63.75 7.90 42.47
N ARG A 17 -63.74 9.12 41.95
CA ARG A 17 -62.84 9.65 40.92
C ARG A 17 -61.44 9.83 41.50
N TRP A 18 -60.40 9.35 40.81
CA TRP A 18 -59.03 9.84 40.96
C TRP A 18 -58.50 10.23 39.58
N ARG A 19 -58.29 11.53 39.41
CA ARG A 19 -57.48 12.11 38.34
C ARG A 19 -56.02 11.83 38.69
N SER A 20 -55.24 11.27 37.76
CA SER A 20 -53.84 11.64 37.53
C SER A 20 -53.33 10.95 36.27
N ALA A 21 -52.73 11.76 35.41
CA ALA A 21 -52.14 11.38 34.14
C ALA A 21 -50.88 10.56 34.33
N VAL A 22 -50.71 9.50 33.53
CA VAL A 22 -49.38 9.05 33.07
C VAL A 22 -49.52 8.59 31.61
N THR A 23 -49.46 9.56 30.70
CA THR A 23 -48.94 9.34 29.35
C THR A 23 -47.43 9.13 29.48
N ALA A 24 -46.98 7.88 29.40
CA ALA A 24 -45.56 7.57 29.21
C ALA A 24 -45.38 6.90 27.86
N ALA A 25 -44.70 7.63 26.98
CA ALA A 25 -44.55 7.35 25.57
C ALA A 25 -43.76 6.06 25.31
N VAL A 26 -44.31 5.25 24.40
CA VAL A 26 -43.55 4.28 23.60
C VAL A 26 -42.72 5.08 22.61
N ALA A 27 -41.44 5.30 22.90
CA ALA A 27 -40.43 5.75 21.94
C ALA A 27 -39.04 5.78 22.60
N PHE A 28 -38.41 4.63 22.83
CA PHE A 28 -36.96 4.59 22.92
C PHE A 28 -36.43 4.30 21.51
N TRP A 29 -36.38 5.38 20.73
CA TRP A 29 -35.72 5.40 19.43
C TRP A 29 -34.22 5.17 19.62
N LEU A 30 -33.72 4.18 18.89
CA LEU A 30 -32.33 3.88 18.60
C LEU A 30 -31.46 5.16 18.53
N LEU A 31 -30.74 5.46 19.62
CA LEU A 31 -29.65 6.42 19.60
C LEU A 31 -28.39 5.71 19.09
N LEU A 32 -28.23 5.81 17.76
CA LEU A 32 -26.99 6.21 17.10
C LEU A 32 -25.72 5.41 17.46
N CYS A 33 -25.67 4.15 17.03
CA CYS A 33 -24.44 3.65 16.41
C CYS A 33 -24.40 4.22 14.98
N GLY A 34 -24.15 5.52 14.87
CA GLY A 34 -23.62 6.11 13.64
C GLY A 34 -22.15 5.75 13.55
N THR A 35 -21.83 4.45 13.38
CA THR A 35 -20.54 4.08 12.81
C THR A 35 -20.54 4.65 11.42
N GLY A 36 -19.87 5.79 11.23
CA GLY A 36 -19.64 6.37 9.92
C GLY A 36 -19.03 5.27 9.06
N CYS A 37 -19.84 4.71 8.17
CA CYS A 37 -19.31 3.85 7.13
C CYS A 37 -18.42 4.77 6.30
N ALA A 38 -17.10 4.57 6.38
CA ALA A 38 -16.18 5.27 5.50
C ALA A 38 -16.68 5.03 4.07
N ALA A 39 -16.78 6.09 3.28
CA ALA A 39 -17.17 5.95 1.89
C ALA A 39 -16.20 4.98 1.20
N PRO A 40 -16.68 4.12 0.28
CA PRO A 40 -15.80 3.19 -0.40
C PRO A 40 -14.69 3.97 -1.13
N PRO A 41 -13.46 3.43 -1.19
CA PRO A 41 -12.36 4.06 -1.89
C PRO A 41 -12.74 4.29 -3.36
N THR A 42 -12.39 5.47 -3.89
CA THR A 42 -12.62 5.78 -5.30
C THR A 42 -11.61 5.03 -6.17
N VAL A 43 -12.01 4.68 -7.38
CA VAL A 43 -11.13 4.13 -8.42
C VAL A 43 -10.87 5.23 -9.43
N GLU A 44 -9.61 5.63 -9.54
CA GLU A 44 -9.17 6.77 -10.36
C GLU A 44 -8.37 6.28 -11.57
N PRO A 45 -8.85 6.49 -12.81
CA PRO A 45 -8.11 6.06 -14.00
C PRO A 45 -6.83 6.87 -14.18
N VAL A 46 -5.71 6.16 -14.37
CA VAL A 46 -4.40 6.75 -14.58
C VAL A 46 -4.22 7.18 -16.04
N ARG A 47 -3.65 8.38 -16.22
CA ARG A 47 -3.31 8.92 -17.54
C ARG A 47 -1.83 9.20 -17.67
N ALA A 48 -1.23 8.72 -18.75
CA ALA A 48 0.14 9.07 -19.10
C ALA A 48 0.27 10.54 -19.54
N LEU A 49 1.27 11.25 -19.00
CA LEU A 49 1.71 12.57 -19.43
C LEU A 49 2.95 12.53 -20.31
N ALA A 50 3.78 11.49 -20.16
CA ALA A 50 4.96 11.26 -21.00
C ALA A 50 5.34 9.79 -20.97
N ARG A 51 6.12 9.37 -21.98
CA ARG A 51 6.72 8.04 -22.09
C ARG A 51 8.22 8.20 -22.16
N VAL A 52 8.94 7.37 -21.42
CA VAL A 52 10.39 7.22 -21.47
C VAL A 52 10.68 5.77 -21.85
N ALA A 53 11.75 5.54 -22.62
CA ALA A 53 12.19 4.19 -22.92
C ALA A 53 12.54 3.46 -21.61
N HIS A 54 12.18 2.18 -21.53
CA HIS A 54 12.54 1.30 -20.42
C HIS A 54 13.11 0.01 -21.01
N ASP A 55 14.03 -0.63 -20.28
CA ASP A 55 14.70 -1.84 -20.74
C ASP A 55 13.69 -3.00 -20.82
N PRO A 56 13.33 -3.52 -22.00
CA PRO A 56 12.36 -4.59 -22.12
C PRO A 56 12.87 -5.94 -21.61
N ALA A 57 14.15 -6.04 -21.22
CA ALA A 57 14.71 -7.22 -20.55
C ALA A 57 14.66 -7.11 -19.01
N ALA A 58 14.22 -5.98 -18.46
CA ALA A 58 14.16 -5.77 -17.01
C ALA A 58 12.89 -6.39 -16.42
N PHE A 59 13.06 -7.37 -15.54
CA PHE A 59 11.99 -7.85 -14.68
C PHE A 59 11.94 -6.96 -13.43
N THR A 60 11.32 -5.80 -13.54
CA THR A 60 11.31 -4.77 -12.49
C THR A 60 10.69 -5.27 -11.19
N GLU A 61 11.42 -5.18 -10.09
CA GLU A 61 10.95 -5.59 -8.74
C GLU A 61 11.09 -4.50 -7.67
N GLY A 62 11.83 -3.44 -7.95
CA GLY A 62 11.89 -2.26 -7.09
C GLY A 62 12.33 -1.04 -7.89
N LEU A 63 11.71 0.10 -7.66
CA LEU A 63 11.93 1.30 -8.44
C LEU A 63 11.96 2.53 -7.54
N LEU A 64 12.92 3.43 -7.71
CA LEU A 64 12.90 4.72 -7.01
C LEU A 64 13.61 5.80 -7.81
N ILE A 65 13.27 7.06 -7.55
CA ILE A 65 14.00 8.21 -8.09
C ILE A 65 14.73 8.93 -6.97
N SER A 66 16.01 9.20 -7.18
CA SER A 66 16.79 10.04 -6.29
C SER A 66 17.75 10.91 -7.07
N GLN A 67 17.78 12.20 -6.71
CA GLN A 67 18.63 13.21 -7.35
C GLN A 67 18.51 13.28 -8.88
N GLY A 68 17.33 12.95 -9.43
CA GLY A 68 17.07 12.95 -10.87
C GLY A 68 17.54 11.70 -11.62
N MET A 69 18.07 10.70 -10.89
CA MET A 69 18.40 9.39 -11.42
C MET A 69 17.31 8.39 -11.03
N LEU A 70 17.04 7.44 -11.93
CA LEU A 70 16.23 6.27 -11.63
C LEU A 70 17.14 5.18 -11.08
N TYR A 71 16.73 4.53 -10.00
CA TYR A 71 17.34 3.32 -9.49
C TYR A 71 16.33 2.19 -9.61
N GLU A 72 16.80 1.04 -10.02
CA GLU A 72 15.95 -0.11 -10.27
C GLU A 72 16.63 -1.38 -9.73
N SER A 73 15.81 -2.25 -9.16
CA SER A 73 16.15 -3.63 -8.85
C SER A 73 15.40 -4.53 -9.82
N THR A 74 16.12 -5.48 -10.42
CA THR A 74 15.52 -6.47 -11.32
C THR A 74 15.59 -7.87 -10.73
N GLY A 75 14.55 -8.65 -10.99
CA GLY A 75 14.45 -10.06 -10.65
C GLY A 75 14.97 -11.01 -11.74
N ASN A 76 14.71 -12.30 -11.54
CA ASN A 76 15.22 -13.49 -12.24
C ASN A 76 16.57 -14.01 -11.77
N TYR A 77 16.62 -15.29 -11.41
CA TYR A 77 17.85 -16.00 -11.07
C TYR A 77 18.84 -15.93 -12.24
N GLY A 78 20.10 -15.60 -11.94
CA GLY A 78 21.16 -15.40 -12.95
C GLY A 78 21.11 -14.07 -13.70
N HIS A 79 20.07 -13.26 -13.50
CA HIS A 79 19.87 -11.99 -14.23
C HIS A 79 19.54 -10.80 -13.32
N SER A 80 19.37 -11.05 -12.02
CA SER A 80 19.01 -9.99 -11.07
C SER A 80 20.17 -9.02 -10.89
N ASP A 81 19.88 -7.73 -10.93
CA ASP A 81 20.86 -6.68 -10.65
C ASP A 81 20.21 -5.50 -9.94
N ILE A 82 21.06 -4.65 -9.35
CA ILE A 82 20.69 -3.29 -9.01
C ILE A 82 21.33 -2.36 -10.03
N ARG A 83 20.59 -1.39 -10.55
CA ARG A 83 21.06 -0.49 -11.61
C ARG A 83 20.68 0.96 -11.34
N ARG A 84 21.52 1.86 -11.86
CA ARG A 84 21.26 3.30 -11.97
C ARG A 84 21.05 3.65 -13.43
N VAL A 85 19.96 4.35 -13.71
CA VAL A 85 19.44 4.62 -15.05
C VAL A 85 19.25 6.12 -15.22
N ASP A 86 19.61 6.63 -16.39
CA ASP A 86 19.30 7.98 -16.80
C ASP A 86 17.79 8.12 -17.04
N LEU A 87 17.11 8.90 -16.20
CA LEU A 87 15.65 9.02 -16.21
C LEU A 87 15.11 9.62 -17.52
N ALA A 88 15.91 10.38 -18.27
CA ALA A 88 15.46 11.01 -19.51
C ALA A 88 15.50 10.06 -20.71
N SER A 89 16.53 9.21 -20.78
CA SER A 89 16.77 8.31 -21.91
C SER A 89 16.43 6.85 -21.66
N GLY A 90 16.29 6.43 -20.40
CA GLY A 90 16.15 5.01 -20.03
C GLY A 90 17.46 4.22 -20.09
N ARG A 91 18.59 4.88 -20.37
CA ARG A 91 19.88 4.20 -20.52
C ARG A 91 20.45 3.84 -19.15
N VAL A 92 20.80 2.57 -18.99
CA VAL A 92 21.55 2.08 -17.81
C VAL A 92 22.94 2.71 -17.78
N LEU A 93 23.25 3.41 -16.69
CA LEU A 93 24.52 4.11 -16.48
C LEU A 93 25.52 3.27 -15.66
N ALA A 94 25.02 2.49 -14.72
CA ALA A 94 25.80 1.58 -13.89
C ALA A 94 24.90 0.44 -13.40
N ARG A 95 25.49 -0.72 -13.12
CA ARG A 95 24.79 -1.85 -12.50
C ARG A 95 25.72 -2.70 -11.65
N HIS A 96 25.16 -3.43 -10.71
CA HIS A 96 25.81 -4.48 -9.95
C HIS A 96 24.95 -5.73 -9.98
N ALA A 97 25.46 -6.80 -10.58
CA ALA A 97 24.77 -8.09 -10.65
C ALA A 97 24.77 -8.79 -9.29
N LEU A 98 23.62 -9.36 -8.93
CA LEU A 98 23.54 -10.31 -7.83
C LEU A 98 24.13 -11.66 -8.27
N ALA A 99 24.62 -12.43 -7.29
CA ALA A 99 24.99 -13.81 -7.57
C ALA A 99 23.76 -14.63 -8.00
N ASP A 100 23.93 -15.55 -8.96
CA ASP A 100 22.84 -16.23 -9.68
C ASP A 100 21.79 -16.92 -8.80
N ARG A 101 22.16 -17.30 -7.57
CA ARG A 101 21.27 -17.91 -6.58
C ARG A 101 20.25 -16.95 -5.95
N TYR A 102 20.37 -15.65 -6.20
CA TYR A 102 19.46 -14.64 -5.67
C TYR A 102 18.54 -14.13 -6.75
N PHE A 103 17.28 -13.93 -6.36
CA PHE A 103 16.27 -13.24 -7.14
C PHE A 103 16.07 -11.87 -6.47
N GLY A 104 16.46 -10.79 -7.14
CA GLY A 104 16.37 -9.42 -6.62
C GLY A 104 14.91 -8.96 -6.53
N GLU A 105 14.60 -8.18 -5.50
CA GLU A 105 13.24 -7.70 -5.20
C GLU A 105 13.24 -6.20 -4.89
N GLY A 106 12.33 -5.71 -4.06
CA GLY A 106 12.12 -4.32 -3.69
C GLY A 106 13.38 -3.56 -3.27
N LEU A 107 13.36 -2.26 -3.54
CA LEU A 107 14.50 -1.37 -3.43
C LEU A 107 14.11 -0.08 -2.70
N ALA A 108 14.87 0.32 -1.69
CA ALA A 108 14.66 1.60 -1.02
C ALA A 108 15.97 2.35 -0.77
N LEU A 109 15.91 3.68 -0.74
CA LEU A 109 17.02 4.56 -0.40
C LEU A 109 16.87 5.08 1.04
N PHE A 110 17.87 4.84 1.88
CA PHE A 110 17.93 5.36 3.25
C PHE A 110 19.36 5.78 3.62
N GLY A 111 19.54 7.02 4.07
CA GLY A 111 20.85 7.50 4.56
C GLY A 111 22.00 7.38 3.54
N GLY A 112 21.72 7.61 2.25
CA GLY A 112 22.71 7.47 1.17
C GLY A 112 23.01 6.02 0.76
N ARG A 113 22.26 5.05 1.26
CA ARG A 113 22.42 3.63 0.94
C ARG A 113 21.16 3.05 0.32
N LEU A 114 21.35 2.19 -0.66
CA LEU A 114 20.29 1.42 -1.29
C LEU A 114 20.16 0.07 -0.59
N TYR A 115 18.94 -0.29 -0.21
CA TYR A 115 18.58 -1.56 0.41
C TYR A 115 17.78 -2.36 -0.61
N GLN A 116 18.31 -3.50 -1.03
CA GLN A 116 17.67 -4.40 -2.00
C GLN A 116 17.28 -5.69 -1.30
N LEU A 117 16.01 -6.06 -1.41
CA LEU A 117 15.49 -7.34 -0.96
C LEU A 117 15.84 -8.45 -1.96
N THR A 118 15.62 -9.68 -1.52
CA THR A 118 15.50 -10.85 -2.39
C THR A 118 14.25 -11.65 -2.07
N TRP A 119 13.78 -12.44 -3.03
CA TRP A 119 12.48 -13.10 -2.91
C TRP A 119 12.39 -14.07 -1.73
N LYS A 120 13.10 -15.19 -1.80
CA LYS A 120 12.94 -16.33 -0.85
C LYS A 120 14.13 -16.57 0.05
N SER A 121 15.23 -15.85 -0.14
CA SER A 121 16.49 -16.18 0.53
C SER A 121 16.59 -15.66 1.96
N GLY A 122 15.68 -14.79 2.38
CA GLY A 122 15.74 -14.11 3.69
C GLY A 122 17.00 -13.25 3.87
N THR A 123 17.66 -12.88 2.77
CA THR A 123 18.89 -12.08 2.74
C THR A 123 18.66 -10.85 1.87
N GLY A 124 19.05 -9.68 2.35
CA GLY A 124 19.08 -8.45 1.55
C GLY A 124 20.47 -7.85 1.48
N PHE A 125 20.66 -6.93 0.54
CA PHE A 125 21.95 -6.32 0.23
C PHE A 125 21.89 -4.81 0.39
N ILE A 126 23.00 -4.23 0.84
CA ILE A 126 23.15 -2.79 1.03
C ILE A 126 24.23 -2.30 0.07
N TYR A 127 23.92 -1.25 -0.67
CA TYR A 127 24.84 -0.62 -1.62
C TYR A 127 25.04 0.85 -1.28
N ASP A 128 26.23 1.35 -1.56
CA ASP A 128 26.47 2.79 -1.66
C ASP A 128 25.70 3.34 -2.88
N ALA A 129 24.87 4.37 -2.69
CA ALA A 129 23.96 4.84 -3.74
C ALA A 129 24.69 5.55 -4.91
N ASP A 130 25.88 6.07 -4.68
CA ASP A 130 26.66 6.80 -5.68
C ASP A 130 27.47 5.85 -6.59
N THR A 131 27.95 4.75 -6.01
CA THR A 131 28.86 3.82 -6.69
C THR A 131 28.24 2.45 -7.00
N LEU A 132 27.09 2.12 -6.40
CA LEU A 132 26.48 0.79 -6.42
C LEU A 132 27.39 -0.32 -5.86
N ARG A 133 28.44 0.04 -5.10
CA ARG A 133 29.31 -0.95 -4.47
C ARG A 133 28.58 -1.58 -3.29
N PRO A 134 28.60 -2.92 -3.14
CA PRO A 134 28.07 -3.57 -1.95
C PRO A 134 28.85 -3.10 -0.72
N VAL A 135 28.11 -2.68 0.31
CA VAL A 135 28.66 -2.23 1.60
C VAL A 135 28.16 -3.06 2.77
N GLY A 136 27.18 -3.94 2.56
CA GLY A 136 26.65 -4.78 3.61
C GLY A 136 25.59 -5.77 3.13
N ARG A 137 25.11 -6.56 4.08
CA ARG A 137 23.96 -7.45 3.93
C ARG A 137 23.14 -7.42 5.22
N PHE A 138 21.88 -7.76 5.12
CA PHE A 138 20.98 -7.94 6.25
C PHE A 138 20.14 -9.20 6.06
N HIS A 139 19.47 -9.64 7.12
CA HIS A 139 18.63 -10.83 7.07
C HIS A 139 17.22 -10.49 7.58
N TYR A 140 16.24 -11.22 7.07
CA TYR A 140 14.85 -11.12 7.48
C TYR A 140 14.16 -12.47 7.35
N ALA A 141 13.02 -12.60 8.02
CA ALA A 141 12.23 -13.83 7.99
C ALA A 141 11.18 -13.78 6.86
N GLY A 142 10.98 -14.91 6.18
CA GLY A 142 10.00 -15.06 5.11
C GLY A 142 10.45 -14.46 3.78
N GLU A 143 9.47 -14.14 2.93
CA GLU A 143 9.73 -13.49 1.64
C GLU A 143 9.84 -11.97 1.77
N GLY A 144 10.57 -11.34 0.83
CA GLY A 144 10.62 -9.89 0.66
C GLY A 144 10.19 -9.53 -0.75
N TRP A 145 9.22 -8.62 -0.89
CA TRP A 145 8.65 -8.21 -2.18
C TRP A 145 8.99 -6.73 -2.40
N GLY A 146 8.11 -5.77 -2.12
CA GLY A 146 8.43 -4.34 -2.21
C GLY A 146 9.12 -3.76 -0.97
N LEU A 147 9.82 -2.64 -1.16
CA LEU A 147 10.50 -1.89 -0.10
C LEU A 147 10.42 -0.39 -0.38
N THR A 148 10.02 0.42 0.61
CA THR A 148 10.10 1.89 0.54
C THR A 148 10.55 2.48 1.87
N ARG A 149 10.72 3.80 1.94
CA ARG A 149 11.07 4.53 3.17
C ARG A 149 9.88 5.33 3.68
N CYS A 150 9.51 5.09 4.94
CA CYS A 150 8.55 5.90 5.67
C CYS A 150 9.22 6.54 6.90
N GLY A 151 9.57 7.83 6.81
CA GLY A 151 10.24 8.53 7.91
C GLY A 151 11.64 7.97 8.21
N ALA A 152 11.83 7.51 9.45
CA ALA A 152 13.07 6.88 9.92
C ALA A 152 13.10 5.36 9.73
N GLN A 153 12.05 4.77 9.14
CA GLN A 153 11.91 3.32 8.97
C GLN A 153 11.88 2.95 7.49
N LEU A 154 12.23 1.71 7.20
CA LEU A 154 11.89 1.08 5.93
C LEU A 154 10.56 0.34 6.08
N VAL A 155 9.80 0.22 5.00
CA VAL A 155 8.55 -0.53 4.96
C VAL A 155 8.65 -1.60 3.90
N MET A 156 8.43 -2.86 4.30
CA MET A 156 8.55 -4.03 3.46
C MET A 156 7.18 -4.70 3.28
N SER A 157 6.87 -5.08 2.04
CA SER A 157 5.78 -6.01 1.71
C SER A 157 6.35 -7.40 1.43
N ASN A 158 5.47 -8.40 1.41
CA ASN A 158 5.84 -9.79 1.15
C ASN A 158 4.72 -10.59 0.45
N GLY A 159 3.87 -9.90 -0.31
CA GLY A 159 2.68 -10.49 -0.93
C GLY A 159 1.52 -10.78 0.02
N SER A 160 1.70 -10.69 1.34
CA SER A 160 0.59 -10.75 2.30
C SER A 160 -0.14 -9.40 2.42
N ALA A 161 -1.22 -9.37 3.21
CA ALA A 161 -1.90 -8.13 3.57
C ALA A 161 -1.23 -7.37 4.74
N THR A 162 0.03 -7.68 5.08
CA THR A 162 0.74 -7.04 6.19
C THR A 162 2.02 -6.37 5.70
N LEU A 163 2.11 -5.06 5.89
CA LEU A 163 3.34 -4.31 5.75
C LEU A 163 4.16 -4.37 7.05
N GLN A 164 5.48 -4.51 6.92
CA GLN A 164 6.41 -4.57 8.04
C GLN A 164 7.27 -3.32 8.05
N PHE A 165 7.20 -2.55 9.13
CA PHE A 165 8.07 -1.42 9.37
C PHE A 165 9.32 -1.92 10.09
N VAL A 166 10.48 -1.73 9.47
CA VAL A 166 11.75 -2.28 9.93
C VAL A 166 12.77 -1.17 10.20
N ASP A 167 13.64 -1.41 11.18
CA ASP A 167 14.76 -0.52 11.47
C ASP A 167 15.85 -0.69 10.39
N PRO A 168 16.28 0.37 9.68
CA PRO A 168 17.31 0.27 8.65
C PRO A 168 18.71 -0.12 9.17
N ALA A 169 18.96 -0.04 10.48
CA ALA A 169 20.25 -0.38 11.09
C ALA A 169 20.46 -1.90 11.18
N ASP A 170 19.43 -2.66 11.53
CA ASP A 170 19.51 -4.11 11.78
C ASP A 170 18.40 -4.94 11.11
N PHE A 171 17.46 -4.27 10.42
CA PHE A 171 16.30 -4.85 9.76
C PHE A 171 15.29 -5.53 10.69
N THR A 172 15.32 -5.20 11.98
CA THR A 172 14.36 -5.71 12.96
C THR A 172 12.97 -5.13 12.74
N VAL A 173 11.94 -6.00 12.83
CA VAL A 173 10.54 -5.58 12.68
C VAL A 173 10.08 -4.81 13.92
N GLN A 174 9.77 -3.54 13.73
CA GLN A 174 9.33 -2.63 14.80
C GLN A 174 7.81 -2.52 14.88
N ARG A 175 7.13 -2.60 13.72
CA ARG A 175 5.66 -2.52 13.63
C ARG A 175 5.16 -3.34 12.45
N ARG A 176 3.97 -3.91 12.61
CA ARG A 176 3.22 -4.57 11.53
C ARG A 176 1.93 -3.81 11.29
N LEU A 177 1.61 -3.57 10.03
CA LEU A 177 0.43 -2.83 9.61
C LEU A 177 -0.40 -3.71 8.68
N ARG A 178 -1.60 -4.08 9.10
CA ARG A 178 -2.52 -4.85 8.26
C ARG A 178 -3.25 -3.91 7.31
N VAL A 179 -3.12 -4.14 6.03
CA VAL A 179 -3.76 -3.34 4.99
C VAL A 179 -5.18 -3.85 4.75
N THR A 180 -6.13 -2.92 4.75
CA THR A 180 -7.54 -3.25 4.54
C THR A 180 -8.24 -2.24 3.63
N GLU A 181 -9.18 -2.74 2.85
CA GLU A 181 -10.09 -1.96 2.02
C GLU A 181 -11.51 -2.39 2.38
N ASN A 182 -12.35 -1.46 2.84
CA ASN A 182 -13.71 -1.75 3.32
C ASN A 182 -13.76 -2.89 4.36
N GLY A 183 -12.76 -2.95 5.25
CA GLY A 183 -12.62 -4.00 6.28
C GLY A 183 -12.07 -5.34 5.78
N SER A 184 -11.93 -5.52 4.46
CA SER A 184 -11.35 -6.73 3.86
C SER A 184 -9.84 -6.59 3.70
N PRO A 185 -9.03 -7.64 3.93
CA PRO A 185 -7.59 -7.57 3.73
C PRO A 185 -7.23 -7.42 2.26
N VAL A 186 -6.27 -6.56 1.95
CA VAL A 186 -5.70 -6.44 0.60
C VAL A 186 -4.40 -7.24 0.57
N THR A 187 -4.39 -8.38 -0.13
CA THR A 187 -3.20 -9.22 -0.31
C THR A 187 -2.48 -8.89 -1.62
N HIS A 188 -1.39 -9.60 -1.91
CA HIS A 188 -0.56 -9.40 -3.10
C HIS A 188 0.07 -8.01 -3.18
N LEU A 189 0.28 -7.35 -2.03
CA LEU A 189 1.03 -6.11 -1.96
C LEU A 189 2.47 -6.37 -2.41
N ASN A 190 2.86 -5.71 -3.49
CA ASN A 190 4.14 -5.93 -4.14
C ASN A 190 5.02 -4.68 -4.02
N GLU A 191 5.49 -4.12 -5.12
CA GLU A 191 6.34 -2.93 -5.13
C GLU A 191 5.69 -1.74 -4.40
N LEU A 192 6.51 -0.97 -3.67
CA LEU A 192 6.08 0.08 -2.76
C LEU A 192 6.78 1.40 -3.07
N GLU A 193 6.06 2.51 -2.97
CA GLU A 193 6.66 3.85 -2.96
C GLU A 193 5.93 4.76 -1.96
N THR A 194 6.67 5.62 -1.25
CA THR A 194 6.07 6.58 -0.31
C THR A 194 5.94 7.95 -0.96
N ILE A 195 4.70 8.40 -1.16
CA ILE A 195 4.39 9.65 -1.87
C ILE A 195 3.37 10.44 -1.05
N ASP A 196 3.71 11.70 -0.75
CA ASP A 196 2.88 12.61 0.07
C ASP A 196 2.38 11.93 1.36
N GLY A 197 3.27 11.19 2.05
CA GLY A 197 2.95 10.56 3.33
C GLY A 197 2.09 9.29 3.27
N LEU A 198 1.71 8.83 2.07
CA LEU A 198 0.99 7.59 1.84
C LEU A 198 1.94 6.54 1.28
N ILE A 199 1.67 5.27 1.59
CA ILE A 199 2.36 4.15 0.97
C ILE A 199 1.54 3.72 -0.24
N TRP A 200 2.11 3.86 -1.41
CA TRP A 200 1.54 3.35 -2.65
C TRP A 200 2.05 1.94 -2.84
N ALA A 201 1.18 1.01 -3.22
CA ALA A 201 1.55 -0.37 -3.45
C ALA A 201 0.93 -0.89 -4.74
N ASN A 202 1.75 -1.50 -5.60
CA ASN A 202 1.23 -2.37 -6.64
C ASN A 202 0.51 -3.57 -5.99
N VAL A 203 -0.60 -4.00 -6.59
CA VAL A 203 -1.27 -5.25 -6.24
C VAL A 203 -0.95 -6.26 -7.33
N TRP A 204 -0.12 -7.25 -7.02
CA TRP A 204 0.33 -8.23 -8.01
C TRP A 204 -0.85 -9.02 -8.59
N LEU A 205 -0.76 -9.30 -9.90
CA LEU A 205 -1.82 -9.89 -10.74
C LEU A 205 -3.03 -8.98 -11.03
N THR A 206 -2.93 -7.68 -10.73
CA THR A 206 -3.90 -6.68 -11.15
C THR A 206 -3.20 -5.48 -11.78
N ASP A 207 -3.98 -4.61 -12.43
CA ASP A 207 -3.52 -3.32 -12.94
C ASP A 207 -3.80 -2.18 -11.95
N ASP A 208 -3.85 -2.50 -10.66
CA ASP A 208 -4.18 -1.54 -9.61
C ASP A 208 -2.96 -1.12 -8.79
N ILE A 209 -2.96 0.15 -8.39
CA ILE A 209 -2.13 0.67 -7.31
C ILE A 209 -3.06 1.14 -6.19
N VAL A 210 -2.83 0.66 -4.96
CA VAL A 210 -3.56 1.14 -3.77
C VAL A 210 -2.75 2.19 -3.04
N ARG A 211 -3.40 3.26 -2.58
CA ARG A 211 -2.78 4.25 -1.69
C ARG A 211 -3.20 3.94 -0.25
N ILE A 212 -2.24 3.71 0.61
CA ILE A 212 -2.44 3.19 1.98
C ILE A 212 -2.07 4.27 2.98
N ASP A 213 -2.96 4.51 3.95
CA ASP A 213 -2.66 5.32 5.12
C ASP A 213 -1.75 4.52 6.08
N PRO A 214 -0.49 4.93 6.29
CA PRO A 214 0.42 4.21 7.21
C PRO A 214 -0.02 4.29 8.68
N ALA A 215 -0.93 5.21 9.03
CA ALA A 215 -1.42 5.39 10.40
C ALA A 215 -2.23 4.17 10.88
N ASP A 216 -3.09 3.62 10.02
CA ASP A 216 -4.04 2.56 10.36
C ASP A 216 -4.12 1.41 9.34
N GLY A 217 -3.53 1.56 8.15
CA GLY A 217 -3.51 0.55 7.09
C GLY A 217 -4.74 0.57 6.20
N HIS A 218 -5.60 1.59 6.29
CA HIS A 218 -6.73 1.71 5.38
C HIS A 218 -6.28 2.17 3.99
N VAL A 219 -6.80 1.50 2.97
CA VAL A 219 -6.70 1.97 1.58
C VAL A 219 -7.61 3.19 1.43
N VAL A 220 -7.03 4.31 1.02
CA VAL A 220 -7.73 5.59 0.89
C VAL A 220 -8.42 5.69 -0.47
N ASP A 221 -7.81 5.12 -1.50
CA ASP A 221 -8.33 4.98 -2.85
C ASP A 221 -7.41 4.05 -3.68
N ARG A 222 -7.81 3.84 -4.93
CA ARG A 222 -7.16 2.97 -5.90
C ARG A 222 -6.95 3.70 -7.21
N LEU A 223 -5.79 3.48 -7.82
CA LEU A 223 -5.46 3.97 -9.15
C LEU A 223 -5.56 2.81 -10.14
N ASP A 224 -6.36 2.98 -11.19
CA ASP A 224 -6.56 2.01 -12.26
C ASP A 224 -5.60 2.31 -13.41
N VAL A 225 -4.69 1.37 -13.69
CA VAL A 225 -3.63 1.47 -14.70
C VAL A 225 -3.95 0.63 -15.94
N SER A 226 -5.10 -0.05 -15.99
CA SER A 226 -5.46 -1.02 -17.05
C SER A 226 -5.25 -0.47 -18.47
N ALA A 227 -5.70 0.75 -18.74
CA ALA A 227 -5.54 1.38 -20.05
C ALA A 227 -4.07 1.54 -20.52
N LEU A 228 -3.12 1.69 -19.57
CA LEU A 228 -1.69 1.72 -19.89
C LEU A 228 -1.12 0.31 -20.03
N ALA A 229 -1.54 -0.62 -19.18
CA ALA A 229 -1.16 -2.03 -19.25
C ALA A 229 -1.60 -2.67 -20.59
N ASP A 230 -2.85 -2.45 -21.00
CA ASP A 230 -3.40 -2.91 -22.29
C ASP A 230 -2.66 -2.37 -23.51
N SER A 231 -1.94 -1.25 -23.35
CA SER A 231 -1.14 -0.65 -24.43
C SER A 231 0.24 -1.30 -24.58
N MET A 232 0.62 -2.21 -23.69
CA MET A 232 1.92 -2.89 -23.71
C MET A 232 1.96 -4.02 -24.75
N PRO A 233 3.15 -4.32 -25.31
CA PRO A 233 3.30 -5.44 -26.22
C PRO A 233 3.10 -6.77 -25.47
N ALA A 234 2.80 -7.84 -26.20
CA ALA A 234 2.62 -9.19 -25.63
C ALA A 234 3.88 -9.77 -24.94
N SER A 235 5.05 -9.17 -25.14
CA SER A 235 6.29 -9.52 -24.43
C SER A 235 6.38 -8.92 -23.02
N ALA A 236 5.54 -7.91 -22.72
CA ALA A 236 5.41 -7.37 -21.39
C ALA A 236 4.65 -8.33 -20.49
N ASP A 237 5.00 -8.32 -19.21
CA ASP A 237 4.29 -9.02 -18.15
C ASP A 237 3.51 -7.98 -17.33
N VAL A 238 3.30 -8.21 -16.04
CA VAL A 238 2.46 -7.38 -15.17
C VAL A 238 3.03 -5.99 -14.85
N LEU A 239 2.12 -5.08 -14.52
CA LEU A 239 2.40 -3.83 -13.80
C LEU A 239 3.22 -4.10 -12.53
N ASN A 240 4.34 -3.39 -12.36
CA ASN A 240 5.16 -3.40 -11.15
C ASN A 240 6.26 -2.32 -11.21
N GLY A 241 6.36 -1.48 -10.18
CA GLY A 241 7.34 -0.41 -10.09
C GLY A 241 6.71 0.98 -10.09
N ILE A 242 6.87 1.69 -8.97
CA ILE A 242 6.39 3.05 -8.74
C ILE A 242 7.58 3.88 -8.27
N ALA A 243 7.77 5.08 -8.83
CA ALA A 243 8.85 5.95 -8.39
C ALA A 243 8.43 7.42 -8.35
N TYR A 244 8.91 8.15 -7.34
CA TYR A 244 8.57 9.55 -7.14
C TYR A 244 9.77 10.50 -7.25
N ASP A 245 9.74 11.42 -8.21
CA ASP A 245 10.66 12.57 -8.27
C ASP A 245 10.12 13.70 -7.36
N ALA A 246 10.44 13.63 -6.07
CA ALA A 246 10.02 14.63 -5.09
C ALA A 246 10.49 16.05 -5.42
N ARG A 247 11.56 16.23 -6.20
CA ARG A 247 12.05 17.58 -6.58
C ARG A 247 11.15 18.25 -7.61
N ARG A 248 10.41 17.47 -8.39
CA ARG A 248 9.58 17.96 -9.50
C ARG A 248 8.11 17.59 -9.36
N ASP A 249 7.77 16.90 -8.28
CA ASP A 249 6.43 16.38 -8.00
C ASP A 249 5.89 15.53 -9.16
N ARG A 250 6.63 14.47 -9.51
CA ARG A 250 6.29 13.58 -10.63
C ARG A 250 6.32 12.13 -10.21
N VAL A 251 5.25 11.43 -10.55
CA VAL A 251 5.14 9.98 -10.36
C VAL A 251 5.43 9.28 -11.68
N TYR A 252 6.19 8.20 -11.59
CA TYR A 252 6.51 7.31 -12.68
C TYR A 252 6.08 5.89 -12.34
N ILE A 253 5.59 5.16 -13.34
CA ILE A 253 5.23 3.75 -13.22
C ILE A 253 5.72 2.96 -14.43
N THR A 254 6.01 1.68 -14.22
CA THR A 254 6.37 0.73 -15.29
C THR A 254 5.90 -0.67 -14.92
N GLY A 255 6.43 -1.69 -15.59
CA GLY A 255 6.14 -3.08 -15.29
C GLY A 255 7.23 -4.00 -15.75
N LYS A 256 7.03 -5.28 -15.46
CA LYS A 256 7.98 -6.35 -15.76
C LYS A 256 8.05 -6.54 -17.28
N TYR A 257 9.25 -6.38 -17.85
CA TYR A 257 9.49 -6.37 -19.29
C TYR A 257 8.75 -5.28 -20.08
N TRP A 258 8.24 -4.24 -19.41
CA TRP A 258 7.62 -3.13 -20.12
C TRP A 258 8.69 -2.35 -20.87
N PRO A 259 8.52 -2.03 -22.17
CA PRO A 259 9.47 -1.19 -22.90
C PRO A 259 9.31 0.31 -22.56
N THR A 260 8.38 0.65 -21.67
CA THR A 260 7.99 2.03 -21.36
C THR A 260 7.91 2.28 -19.86
N LEU A 261 8.55 3.36 -19.42
CA LEU A 261 8.32 4.02 -18.14
C LEU A 261 7.39 5.21 -18.39
N PHE A 262 6.25 5.25 -17.71
CA PHE A 262 5.25 6.29 -17.86
C PHE A 262 5.41 7.34 -16.78
N ARG A 263 5.50 8.62 -17.15
CA ARG A 263 5.18 9.71 -16.23
C ARG A 263 3.68 9.89 -16.22
N ILE A 264 3.04 9.79 -15.06
CA ILE A 264 1.58 9.88 -14.96
C ILE A 264 1.10 11.25 -14.50
N ALA A 265 -0.17 11.54 -14.77
CA ALA A 265 -0.82 12.71 -14.20
C ALA A 265 -0.88 12.53 -12.67
N PRO A 266 -0.68 13.60 -11.88
CA PRO A 266 -0.92 13.54 -10.45
C PRO A 266 -2.35 13.05 -10.21
N PRO A 267 -2.56 11.96 -9.46
CA PRO A 267 -3.91 11.57 -9.10
C PRO A 267 -4.54 12.65 -8.23
N PRO A 268 -5.87 12.75 -8.20
CA PRO A 268 -6.55 13.65 -7.30
C PRO A 268 -6.13 13.37 -5.84
N ALA A 269 -6.19 14.42 -5.02
CA ALA A 269 -5.99 14.27 -3.59
C ALA A 269 -7.03 13.27 -3.04
N PRO A 270 -6.62 12.30 -2.21
CA PRO A 270 -7.56 11.35 -1.63
C PRO A 270 -8.67 12.07 -0.89
N SER A 271 -9.90 11.60 -1.08
CA SER A 271 -11.07 12.17 -0.39
C SER A 271 -10.91 12.02 1.12
N GLY A 272 -11.03 13.13 1.87
CA GLY A 272 -10.97 13.10 3.34
C GLY A 272 -9.58 13.20 3.97
N LEU A 273 -8.49 13.26 3.17
CA LEU A 273 -7.15 13.51 3.68
C LEU A 273 -6.68 14.94 3.40
N GLN A 274 -6.36 15.69 4.46
CA GLN A 274 -5.72 17.00 4.31
C GLN A 274 -4.22 16.82 4.08
N LYS A 275 -3.65 17.53 3.08
CA LYS A 275 -2.23 17.43 2.70
C LYS A 275 -1.26 17.62 3.90
N ALA A 276 -1.59 18.53 4.81
CA ALA A 276 -0.80 18.79 6.01
C ALA A 276 -0.76 17.60 7.01
N SER A 277 -1.76 16.72 7.03
CA SER A 277 -1.72 15.50 7.85
C SER A 277 -0.91 14.39 7.19
N ALA A 278 -0.76 14.43 5.87
CA ALA A 278 -0.06 13.42 5.10
C ALA A 278 1.47 13.56 5.29
N ASP A 279 2.01 14.78 5.20
CA ASP A 279 3.43 15.08 5.46
C ASP A 279 3.90 14.63 6.85
N ALA A 280 3.01 14.55 7.84
CA ALA A 280 3.32 14.11 9.20
C ALA A 280 3.42 12.57 9.36
N ARG A 281 2.88 11.79 8.41
CA ARG A 281 2.72 10.33 8.52
C ARG A 281 3.98 9.55 8.16
N CYS A 282 4.55 9.87 7.00
CA CYS A 282 5.84 9.38 6.53
C CYS A 282 6.64 10.58 6.08
N GLN A 283 7.33 11.26 6.99
CA GLN A 283 8.16 12.41 6.63
C GLN A 283 9.29 11.97 5.67
N SER A 284 9.14 12.27 4.38
CA SER A 284 10.21 12.18 3.39
C SER A 284 11.11 13.41 3.55
N ARG A 285 12.28 13.23 4.17
CA ARG A 285 13.40 14.16 4.04
C ARG A 285 14.63 13.40 3.61
#